data_AF-A0A7S0J096-F1
#
_entry.id   AF-A0A7S0J096-F1
#
_cell.length_a   1.000
_cell.length_b   1.000
_cell.length_c   1.000
_cell.angle_alpha   90.00
_cell.angle_beta   90.00
_cell.angle_gamma   90.00
#
_symmetry.space_group_name_H-M   'P 1'
#
loop_
_entity.id
_entity.type
_entity.pdbx_description
1 polymer ?
#
loop_
_entity_poly.entity_id
_entity_poly.type
_entity_poly.pdbx_seq_one_letter_code
_entity_poly.pdbx_strand_id
1 'polypeptide(L)'
;ASMLLADKHDLQERLKLSLVLIEEKELNFYTQNCYTIGTQAALLAGFAFSALTSGYDWAETSVWLQAFWSAITVLAMLFEIMTVVKSMQLSIMGPGLALRGPEGSMTRAVLVMRSEYKSIHRQFYIGLFCFHVSAALILWINLSEKVAPVNTVLICLALIWLYFDFSSLEKRLRLPGRTNTYDASNFYQQRAADELEPRAQQGASQASTASARFP
;
A
#
# COMPACT_ATOMS: atom_id res chain seq x y z
N ALA A 1 -40.54 15.91 -24.34
CA ALA A 1 -39.27 15.24 -24.73
C ALA A 1 -38.03 15.99 -24.22
N SER A 2 -37.92 17.31 -24.41
CA SER A 2 -36.78 18.11 -23.91
C SER A 2 -36.57 18.03 -22.38
N MET A 3 -37.65 18.04 -21.60
CA MET A 3 -37.58 17.98 -20.13
C MET A 3 -37.03 16.66 -19.59
N LEU A 4 -37.43 15.51 -20.15
CA LEU A 4 -36.92 14.18 -19.79
C LEU A 4 -35.42 13.98 -20.15
N LEU A 5 -34.97 14.63 -21.22
CA LEU A 5 -33.57 14.58 -21.64
C LEU A 5 -32.70 15.44 -20.69
N ALA A 6 -33.21 16.58 -20.24
CA ALA A 6 -32.54 17.41 -19.23
C ALA A 6 -32.41 16.68 -17.89
N ASP A 7 -33.48 16.02 -17.41
CA ASP A 7 -33.45 15.24 -16.17
C ASP A 7 -32.43 14.09 -16.23
N LYS A 8 -32.31 13.43 -17.41
CA LYS A 8 -31.29 12.40 -17.63
C LYS A 8 -29.88 12.98 -17.54
N HIS A 9 -29.63 14.15 -18.14
CA HIS A 9 -28.33 14.80 -18.06
C HIS A 9 -27.98 15.24 -16.65
N ASP A 10 -28.92 15.85 -15.92
CA ASP A 10 -28.73 16.21 -14.50
C ASP A 10 -28.38 14.97 -13.65
N LEU A 11 -29.07 13.85 -13.86
CA LEU A 11 -28.78 12.61 -13.14
C LEU A 11 -27.38 12.04 -13.48
N GLN A 12 -26.98 12.10 -14.76
CA GLN A 12 -25.65 11.67 -15.18
C GLN A 12 -24.54 12.55 -14.62
N GLU A 13 -24.76 13.86 -14.55
CA GLU A 13 -23.82 14.81 -13.95
C GLU A 13 -23.69 14.58 -12.44
N ARG A 14 -24.82 14.43 -11.73
CA ARG A 14 -24.82 14.09 -10.29
C ARG A 14 -24.09 12.78 -10.00
N LEU A 15 -24.28 11.77 -10.84
CA LEU A 15 -23.57 10.49 -10.71
C LEU A 15 -22.06 10.67 -10.92
N LYS A 16 -21.65 11.41 -11.96
CA LYS A 16 -20.23 11.71 -12.22
C LYS A 16 -19.59 12.45 -11.05
N LEU A 17 -20.26 13.48 -10.53
CA LEU A 17 -19.80 14.23 -9.36
C LEU A 17 -19.66 13.33 -8.12
N SER A 18 -20.67 12.49 -7.87
CA SER A 18 -20.64 11.55 -6.73
C SER A 18 -19.47 10.57 -6.82
N LEU A 19 -19.14 10.11 -8.03
CA LEU A 19 -18.02 9.20 -8.25
C LEU A 19 -16.67 9.88 -7.99
N VAL A 20 -16.47 11.10 -8.49
CA VAL A 20 -15.25 11.89 -8.23
C VAL A 20 -15.06 12.12 -6.73
N LEU A 21 -16.13 12.44 -6.00
CA LEU A 21 -16.07 12.60 -4.54
C LEU A 21 -15.68 11.31 -3.80
N ILE A 22 -16.08 10.14 -4.32
CA ILE A 22 -15.65 8.85 -3.75
C ILE A 22 -14.16 8.64 -4.02
N GLU A 23 -13.70 8.89 -5.25
CA GLU A 23 -12.28 8.74 -5.61
C GLU A 23 -11.39 9.68 -4.80
N GLU A 24 -11.81 10.92 -4.56
CA GLU A 24 -11.11 11.86 -3.70
C GLU A 24 -10.98 11.33 -2.25
N LYS A 25 -12.06 10.76 -1.71
CA LYS A 25 -12.02 10.14 -0.37
C LYS A 25 -11.10 8.93 -0.33
N GLU A 26 -11.11 8.09 -1.37
CA GLU A 26 -10.21 6.93 -1.46
C GLU A 26 -8.74 7.36 -1.58
N LEU A 27 -8.45 8.38 -2.38
CA LEU A 27 -7.12 8.96 -2.53
C LEU A 27 -6.58 9.48 -1.19
N ASN A 28 -7.39 10.27 -0.48
CA ASN A 28 -7.05 10.80 0.83
C ASN A 28 -6.84 9.68 1.86
N PHE A 29 -7.69 8.65 1.84
CA PHE A 29 -7.54 7.47 2.69
C PHE A 29 -6.19 6.77 2.48
N TYR A 30 -5.80 6.46 1.24
CA TYR A 30 -4.51 5.81 0.98
C TYR A 30 -3.33 6.72 1.30
N THR A 31 -3.44 8.01 1.04
CA THR A 31 -2.39 8.99 1.35
C THR A 31 -2.12 9.03 2.87
N GLN A 32 -3.18 9.13 3.67
CA GLN A 32 -3.09 9.15 5.12
C GLN A 32 -2.52 7.84 5.70
N ASN A 33 -2.92 6.71 5.11
CA ASN A 33 -2.38 5.40 5.49
C ASN A 33 -0.89 5.26 5.14
N CYS A 34 -0.44 5.81 4.01
CA CYS A 34 0.97 5.85 3.64
C CYS A 34 1.80 6.68 4.63
N TYR A 35 1.29 7.83 5.08
CA TYR A 35 1.97 8.60 6.13
C TYR A 35 2.05 7.81 7.44
N THR A 36 0.95 7.20 7.87
CA THR A 36 0.90 6.42 9.11
C THR A 36 1.90 5.26 9.08
N ILE A 37 1.87 4.43 8.03
CA ILE A 37 2.79 3.29 7.91
C ILE A 37 4.25 3.75 7.73
N GLY A 38 4.47 4.86 7.01
CA GLY A 38 5.78 5.46 6.84
C GLY A 38 6.40 5.91 8.17
N THR A 39 5.63 6.57 9.04
CA THR A 39 6.13 6.98 10.36
C THR A 39 6.47 5.78 11.24
N GLN A 40 5.63 4.74 11.26
CA GLN A 40 5.90 3.54 12.06
C GLN A 40 7.13 2.78 11.54
N ALA A 41 7.27 2.66 10.23
CA ALA A 41 8.43 2.04 9.60
C ALA A 41 9.73 2.80 9.92
N ALA A 42 9.70 4.13 9.89
CA ALA A 42 10.86 4.96 10.24
C ALA A 42 11.30 4.75 11.70
N LEU A 43 10.34 4.60 12.63
CA LEU A 43 10.64 4.29 14.03
C LEU A 43 11.31 2.91 14.19
N LEU A 44 10.75 1.88 13.54
CA LEU A 44 11.32 0.52 13.57
C LEU A 44 12.73 0.48 12.98
N ALA A 45 12.96 1.16 11.85
CA ALA A 45 14.29 1.32 11.26
C ALA A 45 15.26 1.99 12.25
N GLY A 46 14.82 3.03 12.95
CA GLY A 46 15.60 3.71 13.99
C GLY A 46 15.96 2.81 15.16
N PHE A 47 15.02 1.99 15.64
CA PHE A 47 15.27 1.01 16.70
C PHE A 47 16.27 -0.07 16.25
N ALA A 48 16.14 -0.55 15.00
CA ALA A 48 17.09 -1.52 14.45
C ALA A 48 18.51 -0.93 14.33
N PHE A 49 18.64 0.32 13.88
CA PHE A 49 19.92 1.02 13.84
C PHE A 49 20.50 1.22 15.25
N SER A 50 19.67 1.63 16.21
CA SER A 50 20.10 1.78 17.60
C SER A 50 20.57 0.45 18.21
N ALA A 51 19.93 -0.66 17.86
CA ALA A 51 20.40 -1.98 18.27
C ALA A 51 21.78 -2.26 17.67
N LEU A 52 22.01 -2.00 16.38
CA LEU A 52 23.31 -2.22 15.74
C LEU A 52 24.47 -1.41 16.36
N THR A 53 24.19 -0.21 16.86
CA THR A 53 25.22 0.66 17.46
C THR A 53 25.36 0.50 18.97
N SER A 54 24.52 -0.33 19.59
CA SER A 54 24.61 -0.62 21.02
C SER A 54 25.87 -1.45 21.31
N GLY A 55 26.59 -1.08 22.37
CA GLY A 55 27.76 -1.84 22.82
C GLY A 55 27.32 -3.09 23.58
N TYR A 56 27.33 -4.25 22.91
CA TYR A 56 27.09 -5.54 23.54
C TYR A 56 28.41 -6.20 23.96
N ASP A 57 28.35 -7.03 25.00
CA ASP A 57 29.48 -7.84 25.43
C ASP A 57 29.54 -9.13 24.60
N TRP A 58 30.57 -9.26 23.77
CA TRP A 58 30.72 -10.34 22.81
C TRP A 58 31.67 -11.46 23.29
N ALA A 59 32.22 -11.34 24.51
CA ALA A 59 33.38 -12.12 24.95
C ALA A 59 33.21 -13.64 24.85
N GLU A 60 31.99 -14.16 25.06
CA GLU A 60 31.71 -15.61 25.07
C GLU A 60 30.78 -16.07 23.93
N THR A 61 30.38 -15.17 23.03
CA THR A 61 29.38 -15.48 22.00
C THR A 61 30.02 -15.98 20.71
N SER A 62 29.48 -17.06 20.13
CA SER A 62 29.95 -17.57 18.84
C SER A 62 29.84 -16.52 17.71
N VAL A 63 30.88 -16.43 16.88
CA VAL A 63 30.95 -15.48 15.74
C VAL A 63 29.77 -15.69 14.77
N TRP A 64 29.35 -16.93 14.56
CA TRP A 64 28.21 -17.26 13.69
C TRP A 64 26.89 -16.66 14.19
N LEU A 65 26.66 -16.68 15.50
CA LEU A 65 25.46 -16.09 16.08
C LEU A 65 25.46 -14.56 15.97
N GLN A 66 26.63 -13.92 16.16
CA GLN A 66 26.81 -12.48 15.96
C GLN A 66 26.58 -12.08 14.50
N ALA A 67 27.15 -12.84 13.55
CA ALA A 67 26.96 -12.63 12.12
C ALA A 67 25.49 -12.81 11.71
N PHE A 68 24.82 -13.83 12.25
CA PHE A 68 23.41 -14.08 11.98
C PHE A 68 22.52 -12.96 12.54
N TRP A 69 22.73 -12.54 13.78
CA TRP A 69 22.01 -11.43 14.40
C TRP A 69 22.21 -10.12 13.64
N SER A 70 23.44 -9.77 13.30
CA SER A 70 23.73 -8.53 12.56
C SER A 70 23.09 -8.56 11.16
N ALA A 71 23.16 -9.69 10.45
CA ALA A 71 22.54 -9.85 9.14
C ALA A 71 21.01 -9.67 9.19
N ILE A 72 20.33 -10.31 10.14
CA ILE A 72 18.86 -10.18 10.25
C ILE A 72 18.43 -8.79 10.70
N THR A 73 19.22 -8.12 11.54
CA THR A 73 18.95 -6.75 12.01
C THR A 73 19.10 -5.73 10.89
N VAL A 74 20.16 -5.86 10.09
CA VAL A 74 20.34 -5.03 8.87
C VAL A 74 19.22 -5.29 7.88
N LEU A 75 18.82 -6.55 7.69
CA LEU A 75 17.72 -6.89 6.78
C LEU A 75 16.38 -6.28 7.24
N ALA A 76 16.08 -6.34 8.55
CA ALA A 76 14.91 -5.68 9.13
C ALA A 76 14.94 -4.18 8.86
N MET A 77 16.07 -3.51 9.15
CA MET A 77 16.26 -2.08 8.90
C MET A 77 16.05 -1.71 7.42
N LEU A 78 16.59 -2.51 6.50
CA LEU A 78 16.45 -2.26 5.05
C LEU A 78 14.99 -2.40 4.59
N PHE A 79 14.25 -3.40 5.05
CA PHE A 79 12.83 -3.54 4.71
C PHE A 79 11.99 -2.37 5.23
N GLU A 80 12.29 -1.88 6.44
CA GLU A 80 11.59 -0.73 7.00
C GLU A 80 11.92 0.57 6.24
N ILE A 81 13.19 0.83 5.91
CA ILE A 81 13.58 1.99 5.08
C ILE A 81 12.93 1.92 3.70
N MET A 82 12.89 0.75 3.07
CA MET A 82 12.20 0.56 1.79
C MET A 82 10.70 0.87 1.89
N THR A 83 10.07 0.49 3.00
CA THR A 83 8.66 0.80 3.30
C THR A 83 8.46 2.32 3.43
N VAL A 84 9.34 3.02 4.14
CA VAL A 84 9.33 4.49 4.27
C VAL A 84 9.44 5.16 2.90
N VAL A 85 10.41 4.76 2.09
CA VAL A 85 10.65 5.37 0.79
C VAL A 85 9.46 5.13 -0.15
N LYS A 86 8.95 3.91 -0.22
CA LYS A 86 7.78 3.60 -1.07
C LYS A 86 6.52 4.31 -0.59
N SER A 87 6.28 4.41 0.72
CA SER A 87 5.12 5.13 1.23
C SER A 87 5.21 6.64 0.98
N MET A 88 6.41 7.22 1.14
CA MET A 88 6.69 8.61 0.79
C MET A 88 6.42 8.87 -0.70
N GLN A 89 7.01 8.07 -1.59
CA GLN A 89 6.82 8.18 -3.03
C GLN A 89 5.33 8.12 -3.40
N LEU A 90 4.59 7.18 -2.81
CA LEU A 90 3.17 7.02 -3.09
C LEU A 90 2.32 8.20 -2.58
N SER A 91 2.64 8.74 -1.39
CA SER A 91 1.95 9.89 -0.81
C SER A 91 2.17 11.21 -1.56
N ILE A 92 3.26 11.31 -2.33
CA ILE A 92 3.57 12.49 -3.16
C ILE A 92 3.04 12.30 -4.59
N MET A 93 3.36 11.16 -5.21
CA MET A 93 3.06 10.92 -6.62
C MET A 93 1.58 10.61 -6.87
N GLY A 94 0.88 9.97 -5.91
CA GLY A 94 -0.54 9.66 -6.02
C GLY A 94 -1.40 10.91 -6.17
N PRO A 95 -1.39 11.83 -5.19
CA PRO A 95 -2.09 13.11 -5.30
C PRO A 95 -1.58 13.99 -6.44
N GLY A 96 -0.28 13.94 -6.74
CA GLY A 96 0.30 14.67 -7.87
C GLY A 96 -0.32 14.29 -9.22
N LEU A 97 -0.53 12.98 -9.46
CA LEU A 97 -1.20 12.48 -10.66
C LEU A 97 -2.69 12.83 -10.68
N ALA A 98 -3.36 12.77 -9.53
CA ALA A 98 -4.77 13.12 -9.41
C ALA A 98 -5.06 14.59 -9.73
N LEU A 99 -4.19 15.51 -9.29
CA LEU A 99 -4.39 16.96 -9.44
C LEU A 99 -3.92 17.52 -10.79
N ARG A 100 -2.85 16.97 -11.37
CA ARG A 100 -2.20 17.51 -12.57
C ARG A 100 -2.45 16.70 -13.83
N GLY A 101 -3.03 15.51 -13.69
CA GLY A 101 -3.24 14.62 -14.82
C GLY A 101 -4.45 15.01 -15.68
N PRO A 102 -4.50 14.54 -16.94
CA PRO A 102 -5.70 14.68 -17.78
C PRO A 102 -6.92 13.96 -17.17
N GLU A 103 -8.12 14.18 -17.73
CA GLU A 103 -9.35 13.48 -17.30
C GLU A 103 -9.14 11.96 -17.12
N GLY A 104 -9.68 11.41 -16.03
CA GLY A 104 -9.49 10.00 -15.64
C GLY A 104 -8.20 9.71 -14.83
N SER A 105 -7.31 10.70 -14.67
CA SER A 105 -6.07 10.52 -13.90
C SER A 105 -6.29 10.33 -12.39
N MET A 106 -7.40 10.86 -11.85
CA MET A 106 -7.84 10.61 -10.47
C MET A 106 -8.10 9.11 -10.24
N THR A 107 -8.96 8.49 -11.05
CA THR A 107 -9.24 7.06 -11.02
C THR A 107 -7.95 6.24 -11.11
N ARG A 108 -7.07 6.59 -12.05
CA ARG A 108 -5.78 5.90 -12.22
C ARG A 108 -4.89 6.03 -10.98
N ALA A 109 -4.80 7.22 -10.39
CA ALA A 109 -4.02 7.44 -9.18
C ALA A 109 -4.51 6.56 -8.03
N VAL A 110 -5.82 6.52 -7.78
CA VAL A 110 -6.43 5.69 -6.74
C VAL A 110 -6.14 4.20 -6.96
N LEU A 111 -6.24 3.71 -8.20
CA LEU A 111 -5.95 2.31 -8.53
C LEU A 111 -4.49 1.94 -8.24
N VAL A 112 -3.54 2.78 -8.66
CA VAL A 112 -2.11 2.57 -8.40
C VAL A 112 -1.83 2.62 -6.90
N MET A 113 -2.43 3.57 -6.18
CA MET A 113 -2.29 3.65 -4.72
C MET A 113 -2.82 2.41 -4.03
N ARG A 114 -3.99 1.90 -4.44
CA ARG A 114 -4.59 0.68 -3.90
C ARG A 114 -3.70 -0.55 -4.13
N SER A 115 -3.12 -0.71 -5.32
CA SER A 115 -2.29 -1.87 -5.63
C SER A 115 -0.94 -1.83 -4.91
N GLU A 116 -0.26 -0.67 -4.94
CA GLU A 116 1.04 -0.50 -4.30
C GLU A 116 0.95 -0.53 -2.78
N TYR A 117 -0.14 0.00 -2.19
CA TYR A 117 -0.34 -0.03 -0.75
C TYR A 117 -0.32 -1.45 -0.17
N LYS A 118 -0.88 -2.45 -0.88
CA LYS A 118 -0.79 -3.86 -0.47
C LYS A 118 0.66 -4.35 -0.42
N SER A 119 1.51 -3.88 -1.34
CA SER A 119 2.93 -4.23 -1.35
C SER A 119 3.68 -3.56 -0.20
N ILE A 120 3.41 -2.28 0.08
CA ILE A 120 3.99 -1.55 1.22
C ILE A 120 3.63 -2.24 2.53
N HIS A 121 2.35 -2.58 2.70
CA HIS A 121 1.86 -3.29 3.87
C HIS A 121 2.59 -4.63 4.06
N ARG A 122 2.73 -5.44 3.00
CA ARG A 122 3.48 -6.71 3.08
C ARG A 122 4.94 -6.52 3.49
N GLN A 123 5.63 -5.51 2.93
CA GLN A 123 7.03 -5.22 3.26
C GLN A 123 7.21 -4.78 4.71
N PHE A 124 6.31 -3.94 5.22
CA PHE A 124 6.28 -3.54 6.63
C PHE A 124 6.19 -4.76 7.57
N TYR A 125 5.26 -5.69 7.34
CA TYR A 125 5.14 -6.86 8.22
C TYR A 125 6.33 -7.83 8.11
N ILE A 126 6.97 -7.92 6.95
CA ILE A 126 8.21 -8.70 6.80
C ILE A 126 9.33 -8.05 7.63
N GLY A 127 9.49 -6.72 7.55
CA GLY A 127 10.44 -5.96 8.37
C GLY A 127 10.19 -6.14 9.86
N LEU A 128 8.93 -5.97 10.29
CA LEU A 128 8.48 -6.17 11.66
C LEU A 128 8.78 -7.57 12.19
N PHE A 129 8.56 -8.61 11.38
CA PHE A 129 8.88 -9.99 11.76
C PHE A 129 10.39 -10.19 11.94
N CYS A 130 11.19 -9.75 10.96
CA CYS A 130 12.65 -9.79 11.05
C CYS A 130 13.18 -9.03 12.27
N PHE A 131 12.57 -7.89 12.62
CA PHE A 131 12.91 -7.10 13.80
C PHE A 131 12.68 -7.90 15.10
N HIS A 132 11.56 -8.61 15.23
CA HIS A 132 11.30 -9.44 16.41
C HIS A 132 12.22 -10.66 16.49
N VAL A 133 12.58 -11.26 15.35
CA VAL A 133 13.58 -12.34 15.32
C VAL A 133 14.95 -11.83 15.78
N SER A 134 15.37 -10.64 15.30
CA SER A 134 16.58 -9.97 15.79
C SER A 134 16.52 -9.72 17.30
N ALA A 135 15.38 -9.21 17.79
CA ALA A 135 15.17 -8.95 19.21
C ALA A 135 15.24 -10.23 20.05
N ALA A 136 14.74 -11.37 19.55
CA ALA A 136 14.91 -12.64 20.25
C ALA A 136 16.40 -13.03 20.34
N LEU A 137 17.14 -12.97 19.22
CA LEU A 137 18.56 -13.33 19.18
C LEU A 137 19.42 -12.49 20.13
N ILE A 138 19.20 -11.18 20.23
CA ILE A 138 20.00 -10.33 21.12
C ILE A 138 19.75 -10.64 22.61
N LEU A 139 18.56 -11.13 22.96
CA LEU A 139 18.26 -11.59 24.32
C LEU A 139 19.01 -12.88 24.67
N TRP A 140 19.22 -13.77 23.69
CA TRP A 140 20.05 -14.97 23.88
C TRP A 140 21.53 -14.64 24.06
N ILE A 141 21.99 -13.51 23.52
CA ILE A 141 23.37 -13.04 23.66
C ILE A 141 23.60 -12.37 25.02
N ASN A 142 22.66 -11.55 25.50
CA ASN A 142 22.88 -10.70 26.67
C ASN A 142 22.27 -11.21 27.98
N LEU A 143 21.24 -12.06 27.93
CA LEU A 143 20.56 -12.54 29.13
C LEU A 143 21.02 -13.95 29.50
N SER A 144 20.94 -14.24 30.81
CA SER A 144 21.17 -15.59 31.34
C SER A 144 20.27 -16.63 30.66
N GLU A 145 20.79 -17.85 30.49
CA GLU A 145 20.12 -19.00 29.87
C GLU A 145 18.73 -19.32 30.45
N LYS A 146 18.46 -18.93 31.69
CA LYS A 146 17.15 -19.12 32.34
C LYS A 146 16.12 -18.06 31.94
N VAL A 147 16.57 -16.85 31.62
CA VAL A 147 15.72 -15.67 31.37
C VAL A 147 15.45 -15.48 29.86
N ALA A 148 16.44 -15.78 29.01
CA ALA A 148 16.30 -15.74 27.55
C ALA A 148 15.09 -16.55 27.00
N PRO A 149 14.83 -17.81 27.41
CA PRO A 149 13.71 -18.58 26.88
C PRO A 149 12.36 -17.99 27.28
N VAL A 150 12.22 -17.45 28.50
CA VAL A 150 10.98 -16.82 28.96
C VAL A 150 10.61 -15.63 28.06
N ASN A 151 11.58 -14.75 27.77
CA ASN A 151 11.34 -13.61 26.89
C ASN A 151 11.09 -14.02 25.44
N THR A 152 11.78 -15.05 24.95
CA THR A 152 11.54 -15.59 23.60
C THR A 152 10.12 -16.12 23.46
N VAL A 153 9.62 -16.86 24.46
CA VAL A 153 8.23 -17.33 24.50
C VAL A 153 7.25 -16.17 24.49
N LEU A 154 7.50 -15.10 25.26
CA LEU A 154 6.66 -13.91 25.24
C LEU A 154 6.62 -13.23 23.86
N ILE A 155 7.78 -13.11 23.19
CA ILE A 155 7.85 -12.57 21.82
C ILE A 155 7.05 -13.46 20.85
N CYS A 156 7.21 -14.79 20.94
CA CYS A 156 6.46 -15.72 20.09
C CYS A 156 4.94 -15.62 20.32
N LEU A 157 4.50 -15.56 21.58
CA LEU A 157 3.07 -15.39 21.90
C LEU A 157 2.53 -14.07 21.36
N ALA A 158 3.29 -12.98 21.47
CA ALA A 158 2.92 -11.69 20.92
C ALA A 158 2.78 -11.73 19.38
N LEU A 159 3.72 -12.36 18.68
CA LEU A 159 3.67 -12.53 17.22
C LEU A 159 2.49 -13.41 16.78
N ILE A 160 2.24 -14.52 17.49
CA ILE A 160 1.11 -15.41 17.22
C ILE A 160 -0.20 -14.65 17.43
N TRP A 161 -0.32 -13.91 18.53
CA TRP A 161 -1.49 -13.10 18.82
C TRP A 161 -1.72 -12.03 17.75
N LEU A 162 -0.67 -11.32 17.35
CA LEU A 162 -0.73 -10.31 16.29
C LEU A 162 -1.17 -10.92 14.94
N TYR A 163 -0.67 -12.11 14.61
CA TYR A 163 -1.11 -12.83 13.39
C TYR A 163 -2.58 -13.22 13.44
N PHE A 164 -3.05 -13.74 14.58
CA PHE A 164 -4.46 -14.08 14.77
C PHE A 164 -5.36 -12.85 14.77
N ASP A 165 -4.94 -11.77 15.42
CA ASP A 165 -5.68 -10.51 15.46
C ASP A 165 -5.82 -9.92 14.06
N PHE A 166 -4.71 -9.86 13.30
CA PHE A 166 -4.73 -9.43 11.90
C PHE A 166 -5.70 -10.26 11.06
N SER A 167 -5.62 -11.60 11.16
CA SER A 167 -6.48 -12.51 10.41
C SER A 167 -7.95 -12.40 10.83
N SER A 168 -8.22 -12.18 12.12
CA SER A 168 -9.55 -11.96 12.67
C SER A 168 -10.13 -10.64 12.17
N LEU A 169 -9.33 -9.58 12.20
CA LEU A 169 -9.71 -8.26 11.72
C LEU A 169 -10.02 -8.29 10.22
N GLU A 170 -9.18 -8.94 9.42
CA GLU A 170 -9.42 -9.10 7.98
C GLU A 170 -10.74 -9.85 7.71
N LYS A 171 -11.00 -10.94 8.44
CA LYS A 171 -12.26 -11.69 8.31
C LYS A 171 -13.48 -10.86 8.70
N ARG A 172 -13.38 -10.05 9.76
CA ARG A 172 -14.49 -9.20 10.26
C ARG A 172 -14.76 -7.99 9.39
N LEU A 173 -13.73 -7.44 8.75
CA LEU A 173 -13.84 -6.29 7.85
C LEU A 173 -14.19 -6.68 6.41
N ARG A 174 -14.17 -7.97 6.06
CA ARG A 174 -14.72 -8.47 4.79
C ARG A 174 -16.25 -8.30 4.81
N LEU A 175 -16.76 -7.53 3.86
CA LEU A 175 -18.20 -7.29 3.69
C LEU A 175 -18.94 -8.62 3.43
N PRO A 176 -20.01 -8.95 4.18
CA PRO A 176 -20.82 -10.13 3.92
C PRO A 176 -21.56 -10.02 2.57
N GLY A 177 -21.45 -11.04 1.72
CA GLY A 177 -22.25 -11.16 0.49
C GLY A 177 -21.62 -10.66 -0.82
N ARG A 178 -20.35 -10.23 -0.84
CA ARG A 178 -19.63 -9.91 -2.08
C ARG A 178 -18.66 -11.04 -2.41
N THR A 179 -19.16 -12.10 -3.04
CA THR A 179 -18.32 -13.12 -3.69
C THR A 179 -17.28 -12.45 -4.58
N ASN A 180 -16.07 -13.00 -4.55
CA ASN A 180 -14.85 -12.54 -5.19
C ASN A 180 -15.02 -11.71 -6.48
N THR A 181 -14.14 -10.71 -6.62
CA THR A 181 -13.88 -9.88 -7.80
C THR A 181 -14.97 -8.85 -8.15
N TYR A 182 -14.97 -7.71 -7.45
CA TYR A 182 -14.91 -6.49 -8.25
C TYR A 182 -13.47 -6.40 -8.74
N ASP A 183 -13.25 -7.01 -9.90
CA ASP A 183 -12.07 -6.69 -10.68
C ASP A 183 -12.27 -5.26 -11.16
N ALA A 184 -11.85 -4.31 -10.33
CA ALA A 184 -11.87 -2.90 -10.66
C ALA A 184 -11.12 -2.69 -11.99
N SER A 185 -10.07 -3.47 -12.26
CA SER A 185 -9.44 -3.52 -13.59
C SER A 185 -10.43 -3.83 -14.69
N ASN A 186 -11.25 -4.89 -14.64
CA ASN A 186 -12.26 -5.14 -15.66
C ASN A 186 -13.31 -4.03 -15.77
N PHE A 187 -13.89 -3.54 -14.66
CA PHE A 187 -14.91 -2.48 -14.75
C PHE A 187 -14.35 -1.15 -15.30
N TYR A 188 -13.11 -0.78 -14.93
CA TYR A 188 -12.46 0.45 -15.39
C TYR A 188 -11.73 0.29 -16.73
N GLN A 189 -11.24 -0.91 -17.11
CA GLN A 189 -10.76 -1.20 -18.47
C GLN A 189 -11.92 -1.20 -19.46
N GLN A 190 -13.08 -1.71 -19.04
CA GLN A 190 -14.29 -1.65 -19.84
C GLN A 190 -14.77 -0.21 -19.99
N ARG A 191 -14.70 0.61 -18.93
CA ARG A 191 -14.94 2.07 -19.03
C ARG A 191 -13.91 2.83 -19.87
N ALA A 192 -12.62 2.50 -19.76
CA ALA A 192 -11.57 3.11 -20.58
C ALA A 192 -11.71 2.73 -22.06
N ALA A 193 -12.16 1.51 -22.35
CA ALA A 193 -12.52 1.07 -23.71
C ALA A 193 -13.77 1.79 -24.23
N ASP A 194 -14.81 1.94 -23.40
CA ASP A 194 -16.05 2.66 -23.75
C ASP A 194 -15.82 4.17 -23.96
N GLU A 195 -14.84 4.78 -23.28
CA GLU A 195 -14.45 6.19 -23.49
C GLU A 195 -13.58 6.39 -24.76
N LEU A 196 -12.93 5.33 -25.28
CA LEU A 196 -12.13 5.35 -26.50
C LEU A 196 -12.96 5.14 -27.78
N GLU A 197 -14.03 4.34 -27.74
CA GLU A 197 -14.93 4.11 -28.89
C GLU A 197 -15.53 5.39 -29.51
N PRO A 198 -16.12 6.33 -28.75
CA PRO A 198 -16.72 7.53 -29.33
C PRO A 198 -15.66 8.50 -29.88
N ARG A 199 -14.42 8.47 -29.36
CA ARG A 199 -13.29 9.26 -29.87
C ARG A 199 -12.76 8.71 -31.20
N ALA A 200 -12.71 7.39 -31.36
CA ALA A 200 -12.38 6.75 -32.63
C ALA A 200 -13.44 7.05 -33.71
N GLN A 201 -14.72 7.04 -33.34
CA GLN A 201 -15.82 7.37 -34.26
C GLN A 201 -15.84 8.86 -34.62
N GLN A 202 -15.56 9.78 -33.69
CA GLN A 202 -15.44 11.22 -33.98
C GLN A 202 -14.22 11.54 -34.86
N GLY A 203 -13.06 10.89 -34.61
CA GLY A 203 -11.87 11.02 -35.45
C GLY A 203 -12.06 10.49 -36.87
N ALA A 204 -12.74 9.35 -37.02
CA ALA A 204 -13.07 8.77 -38.33
C ALA A 204 -14.09 9.62 -39.11
N SER A 205 -15.10 10.19 -38.43
CA SER A 205 -16.07 11.09 -39.05
C SER A 205 -15.43 12.41 -39.51
N GLN A 206 -14.49 12.97 -38.74
CA GLN A 206 -13.76 14.19 -39.11
C GLN A 206 -12.80 13.96 -40.29
N ALA A 207 -12.11 12.82 -40.33
CA ALA A 207 -11.24 12.43 -41.44
C ALA A 207 -12.02 12.22 -42.76
N SER A 208 -13.22 11.61 -42.68
CA SER A 208 -14.10 11.44 -43.84
C SER A 208 -14.61 12.78 -44.40
N THR A 209 -14.95 13.74 -43.53
CA THR A 209 -15.35 15.10 -43.97
C THR A 209 -14.18 15.95 -44.51
N ALA A 210 -12.95 15.70 -44.07
CA ALA A 210 -11.76 16.40 -44.58
C ALA A 210 -11.37 15.92 -45.99
N SER A 211 -11.53 14.62 -46.27
CA SER A 211 -11.29 14.04 -47.61
C SER A 211 -12.30 14.50 -48.68
N ALA A 212 -13.46 15.02 -48.28
CA ALA A 212 -14.51 15.51 -49.20
C ALA A 212 -14.40 17.01 -49.53
N ARG A 213 -13.43 17.74 -48.95
CA ARG A 213 -13.26 19.20 -49.13
C ARG A 213 -12.08 19.62 -50.01
N PHE A 214 -11.32 18.68 -50.57
CA PHE A 214 -10.24 18.98 -51.50
C PHE A 214 -10.45 18.20 -52.81
N PRO A 215 -10.98 18.84 -53.87
CA PRO A 215 -10.82 18.38 -55.24
C PRO A 215 -9.38 18.59 -55.75
#